data_AF-A0A176J523-F1
#
_entry.id   AF-A0A176J523-F1
#
_cell.length_a   1.000
_cell.length_b   1.000
_cell.length_c   1.000
_cell.angle_alpha   90.00
_cell.angle_beta   90.00
_cell.angle_gamma   90.00
#
_symmetry.space_group_name_H-M   'P 1'
#
loop_
_entity.id
_entity.type
_entity.pdbx_description
1 polymer ?
#
loop_
_entity_poly.entity_id
_entity_poly.type
_entity_poly.pdbx_seq_one_letter_code
_entity_poly.pdbx_strand_id
1 'polypeptide(L)' 'MAKSKASKRREHKIRSGGFDPSALRGSAPDYSMHERKTMTKQEKWKKQLSKHKKRSLPGNGDEGIAFLYGGVGRARRFC' A
#
# COMPACT_ATOMS: atom_id res chain seq x y z
N MET A 1 1.23 -0.33 -27.86
CA MET A 1 2.18 -1.13 -27.04
C MET A 1 2.82 -2.20 -27.90
N ALA A 2 4.12 -2.10 -28.17
CA ALA A 2 4.81 -3.11 -28.98
C ALA A 2 5.10 -4.37 -28.14
N LYS A 3 4.91 -5.56 -28.73
CA LYS A 3 5.32 -6.83 -28.09
C LYS A 3 6.85 -6.88 -27.95
N SER A 4 7.34 -7.45 -26.85
CA SER A 4 8.77 -7.68 -26.67
C SER A 4 9.33 -8.63 -27.74
N LYS A 5 10.63 -8.51 -28.06
CA LYS A 5 11.30 -9.41 -29.02
C LYS A 5 11.17 -10.88 -28.60
N ALA A 6 11.24 -11.16 -27.30
CA ALA A 6 11.09 -12.50 -26.73
C ALA A 6 9.67 -13.08 -26.97
N SER A 7 8.62 -12.26 -26.82
CA SER A 7 7.24 -12.68 -27.11
C SER A 7 7.07 -13.04 -28.58
N LYS A 8 7.59 -12.20 -29.49
CA LYS A 8 7.52 -12.45 -30.94
C LYS A 8 8.19 -13.77 -31.35
N ARG A 9 9.38 -14.05 -30.78
CA ARG A 9 10.11 -15.31 -31.02
C ARG A 9 9.34 -16.52 -30.50
N ARG A 10 8.68 -16.42 -29.34
CA ARG A 10 7.87 -17.51 -28.78
C ARG A 10 6.67 -17.83 -29.65
N GLU A 11 5.91 -16.82 -30.03
CA GLU A 11 4.74 -16.99 -30.92
C GLU A 11 5.16 -17.58 -32.28
N HIS A 12 6.32 -17.17 -32.82
CA HIS A 12 6.85 -17.78 -34.04
C HIS A 12 7.14 -19.27 -33.87
N LYS A 13 7.80 -19.68 -32.77
CA LYS A 13 8.07 -21.09 -32.50
C LYS A 13 6.80 -21.92 -32.39
N ILE A 14 5.77 -21.38 -31.72
CA ILE A 14 4.46 -22.05 -31.61
C ILE A 14 3.81 -22.19 -32.98
N ARG A 15 3.84 -21.14 -33.82
CA ARG A 15 3.30 -21.19 -35.19
C ARG A 15 4.03 -22.17 -36.11
N SER A 16 5.33 -22.36 -35.92
CA SER A 16 6.13 -23.34 -36.66
C SER A 16 6.01 -24.78 -36.12
N GLY A 17 5.05 -25.06 -35.22
CA GLY A 17 4.85 -26.39 -34.63
C GLY A 17 5.84 -26.74 -33.50
N GLY A 18 6.59 -25.76 -33.00
CA GLY A 18 7.50 -25.93 -31.88
C GLY A 18 6.79 -25.89 -30.51
N PHE A 19 7.50 -26.35 -29.49
CA PHE A 19 7.02 -26.40 -28.11
C PHE A 19 6.82 -25.01 -27.48
N ASP A 20 5.79 -24.85 -26.63
CA ASP A 20 5.56 -23.62 -25.88
C ASP A 20 6.40 -23.58 -24.58
N PRO A 21 7.44 -22.73 -24.49
CA PRO A 21 8.28 -22.63 -23.30
C PRO A 21 7.54 -22.11 -22.06
N SER A 22 6.31 -21.61 -22.20
CA SER A 22 5.49 -21.16 -21.05
C SER A 22 5.06 -22.33 -20.16
N ALA A 23 4.83 -23.52 -20.74
CA ALA A 23 4.42 -24.72 -20.01
C ALA A 23 5.50 -25.23 -19.04
N LEU A 24 6.78 -24.96 -19.30
CA LEU A 24 7.89 -25.36 -18.43
C LEU A 24 8.21 -24.37 -17.31
N ARG A 25 7.55 -23.20 -17.30
CA ARG A 25 7.99 -22.07 -16.47
C ARG A 25 7.60 -22.18 -14.99
N GLY A 26 6.97 -23.30 -14.61
CA GLY A 26 6.41 -23.53 -13.28
C GLY A 26 5.12 -22.74 -13.07
N SER A 27 4.23 -23.27 -12.22
CA SER A 27 3.03 -22.54 -11.81
C SER A 27 3.42 -21.51 -10.75
N ALA A 28 3.07 -20.25 -10.97
CA ALA A 28 3.11 -19.25 -9.91
C ALA A 28 1.93 -19.51 -8.94
N PRO A 29 2.08 -19.22 -7.65
CA PRO A 29 0.96 -19.24 -6.71
C PRO A 29 -0.03 -18.11 -7.02
N ASP A 30 -1.32 -18.33 -6.68
CA ASP A 30 -2.40 -17.35 -6.90
C ASP A 30 -2.26 -16.10 -6.01
N TYR A 31 -1.53 -16.21 -4.90
CA TYR A 31 -1.25 -15.09 -4.00
C TYR A 31 0.07 -14.43 -4.33
N SER A 32 0.16 -13.14 -4.00
CA SER A 32 1.39 -12.39 -4.24
C SER A 32 2.49 -12.79 -3.27
N MET A 33 3.68 -13.10 -3.81
CA MET A 33 4.87 -13.47 -3.04
C MET A 33 5.70 -12.28 -2.56
N HIS A 34 5.20 -11.05 -2.70
CA HIS A 34 5.95 -9.87 -2.22
C HIS A 34 6.08 -9.88 -0.69
N GLU A 35 7.21 -9.40 -0.19
CA GLU A 35 7.38 -9.14 1.24
C GLU A 35 6.44 -8.02 1.69
N ARG A 36 5.55 -8.33 2.64
CA ARG A 36 4.68 -7.33 3.25
C ARG A 36 5.40 -6.66 4.40
N LYS A 37 5.76 -5.39 4.22
CA LYS A 37 6.37 -4.57 5.27
C LYS A 37 5.29 -3.85 6.07
N THR A 38 5.48 -3.74 7.38
CA THR A 38 4.62 -2.92 8.23
C THR A 38 4.95 -1.44 8.04
N MET A 39 3.96 -0.58 8.32
CA MET A 39 4.11 0.86 8.10
C MET A 39 5.24 1.45 8.95
N THR A 40 5.99 2.37 8.37
CA THR A 40 7.01 3.15 9.09
C THR A 40 6.38 4.10 10.10
N LYS A 41 7.20 4.64 11.02
CA LYS A 41 6.75 5.64 12.02
C LYS A 41 6.08 6.85 11.35
N GLN A 42 6.66 7.32 10.25
CA GLN A 42 6.15 8.48 9.50
C GLN A 42 4.80 8.17 8.84
N GLU A 43 4.65 6.99 8.25
CA GLU A 43 3.39 6.53 7.65
C GLU A 43 2.29 6.35 8.69
N LYS A 44 2.62 5.86 9.89
CA LYS A 44 1.68 5.76 11.01
C LYS A 44 1.14 7.12 11.42
N TRP A 45 2.00 8.14 11.55
CA TRP A 45 1.57 9.50 11.87
C TRP A 45 0.68 10.10 10.78
N LYS A 46 1.07 9.97 9.50
CA LYS A 46 0.23 10.41 8.38
C LYS A 46 -1.14 9.74 8.40
N LYS A 47 -1.18 8.41 8.62
CA LYS A 47 -2.43 7.65 8.74
C LYS A 47 -3.28 8.13 9.91
N GLN A 48 -2.69 8.41 11.08
CA GLN A 48 -3.46 8.92 12.23
C GLN A 48 -4.14 10.26 11.92
N LEU A 49 -3.47 11.15 11.18
CA LEU A 49 -3.98 12.47 10.82
C LEU A 49 -5.06 12.44 9.73
N SER A 50 -5.02 11.46 8.82
CA SER A 50 -5.91 11.40 7.65
C SER A 50 -7.00 10.34 7.73
N LYS A 51 -6.85 9.31 8.59
CA LYS A 51 -7.77 8.16 8.65
C LYS A 51 -9.18 8.55 9.10
N HIS A 52 -9.29 9.52 10.00
CA HIS A 52 -10.58 9.97 10.52
C HIS A 52 -10.94 11.33 9.91
N LYS A 53 -12.22 11.50 9.56
CA LYS A 53 -12.74 12.79 9.07
C LYS A 53 -12.38 13.86 10.11
N LYS A 54 -11.54 14.81 9.73
CA LYS A 54 -11.33 16.01 10.54
C LYS A 54 -12.70 16.67 10.66
N ARG A 55 -13.26 16.73 11.86
CA ARG A 55 -14.40 17.62 12.12
C ARG A 55 -13.84 19.03 11.93
N SER A 56 -13.98 19.58 10.73
CA SER A 56 -13.95 21.02 10.55
C SER A 56 -15.12 21.56 11.37
N LEU A 57 -14.83 22.01 12.58
CA LEU A 57 -15.73 22.92 13.27
C LEU A 57 -15.83 24.15 12.35
N PRO A 58 -17.03 24.59 11.94
CA PRO A 58 -17.16 25.81 11.17
C PRO A 58 -16.79 26.98 12.10
N GLY A 59 -15.54 27.43 12.01
CA GLY A 59 -15.00 28.47 12.88
C GLY A 59 -13.47 28.48 12.92
N ASN A 60 -12.90 29.11 11.89
CA ASN A 60 -11.60 29.78 11.86
C ASN A 60 -10.32 28.92 11.78
N GLY A 61 -9.53 29.24 10.74
CA GLY A 61 -8.07 29.21 10.79
C GLY A 61 -7.42 27.94 10.27
N ASP A 62 -6.78 28.07 9.12
CA ASP A 62 -5.53 27.37 8.83
C ASP A 62 -4.50 27.65 9.95
N GLU A 63 -3.42 26.87 9.99
CA GLU A 63 -2.34 26.88 11.00
C GLU A 63 -2.64 26.17 12.33
N GLY A 64 -2.11 24.94 12.53
CA GLY A 64 -1.92 24.43 13.88
C GLY A 64 -2.01 22.92 14.04
N ILE A 65 -0.86 22.31 14.29
CA ILE A 65 -0.70 20.94 14.80
C ILE A 65 -1.64 20.76 16.00
N ALA A 66 -2.59 19.81 15.91
CA ALA A 66 -3.42 19.37 17.03
C ALA A 66 -2.57 18.56 18.04
N PHE A 67 -1.60 19.22 18.65
CA PHE A 67 -0.74 18.70 19.70
C PHE A 67 -0.69 19.74 20.81
N LEU A 68 -1.82 19.98 21.47
CA LEU A 68 -1.85 20.82 22.66
C LEU A 68 -2.70 20.14 23.75
N TYR A 69 -1.99 19.70 24.79
CA TYR A 69 -2.45 19.59 26.17
C TYR A 69 -3.75 18.81 26.45
N GLY A 70 -3.68 17.47 26.40
CA GLY A 70 -4.71 16.58 26.96
C GLY A 70 -4.25 15.79 28.20
N GLY A 71 -3.25 16.30 28.94
CA GLY A 71 -2.46 15.49 29.87
C GLY A 71 -2.25 16.03 31.29
N VAL A 72 -2.98 17.06 31.73
CA VAL A 72 -2.94 17.50 33.15
C VAL A 72 -4.34 17.39 33.71
N GLY A 73 -4.60 16.35 34.52
CA GLY A 73 -5.90 16.20 35.19
C GLY A 73 -6.53 14.81 35.16
N ARG A 74 -5.76 13.72 35.21
CA ARG A 74 -6.32 12.48 35.79
C ARG A 74 -6.19 12.54 37.30
N ALA A 75 -7.10 13.31 37.92
CA ALA A 75 -7.36 13.20 39.35
C ALA A 75 -7.82 11.76 39.62
N ARG A 76 -7.00 11.03 40.37
CA ARG A 76 -7.38 9.73 40.94
C ARG A 76 -8.54 10.00 41.89
N ARG A 77 -9.76 9.62 41.51
CA ARG A 77 -10.87 9.54 42.47
C ARG A 77 -10.56 8.37 43.39
N PHE A 78 -10.10 8.71 44.59
CA PHE A 78 -10.19 7.86 45.76
C PHE A 78 -11.59 8.12 46.35
N CYS A 79 -12.47 7.13 46.24
CA CYS A 79 -13.58 6.81 47.13
C CYS A 79 -14.02 5.39 46.76
#